data_AF-A0A519T0Z2-F1
#
_entry.id   AF-A0A519T0Z2-F1
#
_cell.length_a   1.000
_cell.length_b   1.000
_cell.length_c   1.000
_cell.angle_alpha   90.00
_cell.angle_beta   90.00
_cell.angle_gamma   90.00
#
_symmetry.space_group_name_H-M   'P 1'
#
loop_
_entity.id
_entity.type
_entity.pdbx_description
1 polymer ?
#
loop_
_entity_poly.entity_id
_entity_poly.type
_entity_poly.pdbx_seq_one_letter_code
_entity_poly.pdbx_strand_id
1 'polypeptide(L)'
;MRPRLATPPATNVPALLGMSIDKLSERLGPSQHLPPGFANPLEVVVSAADLNRQDSLASFRTGGLTVLASYDAHTRQVRDLLLLGQREDSLMAQGTLRANARDYLVLPVFRVNKPGRLVGLRVVALK
;
A
#
# COMPACT_ATOMS: atom_id res chain seq x y z
N MET A 1 17.94 17.77 27.74
CA MET A 1 17.52 16.47 27.16
C MET A 1 16.67 16.76 25.93
N ARG A 2 17.08 16.30 24.73
CA ARG A 2 16.24 16.40 23.52
C ARG A 2 15.32 15.18 23.47
N PRO A 3 14.01 15.32 23.24
CA PRO A 3 13.14 14.16 23.11
C PRO A 3 13.61 13.34 21.90
N ARG A 4 13.94 12.06 22.12
CA ARG A 4 14.05 11.08 21.02
C ARG A 4 12.68 11.06 20.37
N LEU A 5 12.58 11.60 19.15
CA LEU A 5 11.46 11.32 18.28
C LEU A 5 11.41 9.80 18.15
N ALA A 6 10.42 9.17 18.77
CA ALA A 6 10.18 7.75 18.62
C ALA A 6 9.95 7.53 17.12
N THR A 7 10.91 6.90 16.44
CA THR A 7 10.70 6.45 15.07
C THR A 7 9.47 5.54 15.10
N PRO A 8 8.43 5.84 14.31
CA PRO A 8 7.27 4.96 14.23
C PRO A 8 7.76 3.54 13.94
N PRO A 9 7.22 2.51 14.60
CA PRO A 9 7.63 1.13 14.36
C PRO A 9 7.47 0.84 12.87
N ALA A 10 8.54 0.42 12.20
CA ALA A 10 8.50 0.11 10.78
C ALA A 10 7.52 -1.05 10.54
N THR A 11 6.64 -0.89 9.56
CA THR A 11 5.74 -1.94 9.10
C THR A 11 6.50 -2.84 8.14
N ASN A 12 6.60 -4.13 8.41
CA ASN A 12 7.19 -5.09 7.47
C ASN A 12 6.19 -5.39 6.35
N VAL A 13 6.15 -4.53 5.33
CA VAL A 13 5.21 -4.66 4.20
C VAL A 13 5.44 -5.92 3.37
N PRO A 14 6.69 -6.36 3.08
CA PRO A 14 6.90 -7.62 2.36
C PRO A 14 6.20 -8.82 3.02
N ALA A 15 6.19 -8.88 4.35
CA ALA A 15 5.51 -9.95 5.09
C ALA A 15 3.98 -9.89 5.03
N LEU A 16 3.39 -8.83 4.46
CA LEU A 16 1.95 -8.64 4.28
C LEU A 16 1.48 -9.03 2.87
N LEU A 17 2.42 -9.12 1.92
CA LEU A 17 2.12 -9.50 0.54
C LEU A 17 1.66 -10.96 0.48
N GLY A 18 0.66 -11.22 -0.36
CA GLY A 18 0.09 -12.58 -0.52
C GLY A 18 -0.78 -13.06 0.64
N MET A 19 -1.09 -12.22 1.63
CA MET A 19 -2.05 -12.53 2.68
C MET A 19 -3.49 -12.29 2.22
N SER A 20 -4.45 -12.89 2.92
CA SER A 20 -5.86 -12.48 2.78
C SER A 20 -6.11 -11.16 3.53
N ILE A 21 -7.18 -10.47 3.13
CA ILE A 21 -7.59 -9.23 3.78
C ILE A 21 -7.95 -9.41 5.26
N ASP A 22 -8.43 -10.60 5.63
CA ASP A 22 -8.76 -10.94 7.01
C ASP A 22 -7.48 -11.04 7.86
N LYS A 23 -6.46 -11.73 7.36
CA LYS A 23 -5.15 -11.81 8.03
C LYS A 23 -4.45 -10.46 8.11
N LEU A 24 -4.62 -9.60 7.09
CA LEU A 24 -4.16 -8.22 7.17
C LEU A 24 -4.86 -7.48 8.30
N SER A 25 -6.18 -7.63 8.42
CA SER A 25 -6.96 -6.97 9.46
C SER A 25 -6.59 -7.46 10.86
N GLU A 26 -6.28 -8.75 11.02
CA GLU A 26 -5.77 -9.30 12.27
C GLU A 26 -4.40 -8.71 12.66
N ARG A 27 -3.51 -8.50 11.68
CA ARG A 27 -2.15 -7.98 11.92
C ARG A 27 -2.07 -6.46 12.05
N LEU A 28 -2.83 -5.75 11.23
CA LEU A 28 -2.77 -4.28 11.12
C LEU A 28 -3.87 -3.58 11.92
N GLY A 29 -4.84 -4.35 12.43
CA GLY A 29 -6.06 -3.83 13.02
C GLY A 29 -7.17 -3.65 11.99
N PRO A 30 -8.35 -3.18 12.44
CA PRO A 30 -9.52 -3.05 11.58
C PRO A 30 -9.26 -2.10 10.42
N SER A 31 -9.81 -2.44 9.25
CA SER A 31 -9.77 -1.55 8.10
C SER A 31 -10.51 -0.25 8.40
N GLN A 32 -9.91 0.87 8.04
CA GLN A 32 -10.51 2.19 8.14
C GLN A 32 -11.29 2.52 6.87
N HIS A 33 -12.33 3.33 7.02
CA HIS A 33 -13.03 3.88 5.86
C HIS A 33 -12.10 4.82 5.09
N LEU A 34 -12.12 4.65 3.77
CA LEU A 34 -11.48 5.60 2.87
C LEU A 34 -12.18 6.96 3.01
N PRO A 35 -11.43 8.07 3.00
CA PRO A 35 -12.05 9.38 3.03
C PRO A 35 -12.97 9.57 1.80
N PRO A 36 -14.13 10.21 1.96
CA PRO A 36 -15.04 10.46 0.85
C PRO A 36 -14.33 11.29 -0.22
N GLY A 37 -14.45 10.87 -1.49
CA GLY A 37 -13.74 11.49 -2.62
C GLY A 37 -12.30 10.99 -2.82
N PHE A 38 -11.89 9.91 -2.13
CA PHE A 38 -10.65 9.22 -2.43
C PHE A 38 -10.73 8.57 -3.82
N ALA A 39 -10.20 9.25 -4.84
CA ALA A 39 -9.98 8.67 -6.15
C ALA A 39 -8.89 7.61 -6.03
N ASN A 40 -9.20 6.36 -6.36
CA ASN A 40 -8.26 5.26 -6.27
C ASN A 40 -7.05 5.55 -7.19
N PRO A 41 -5.84 5.82 -6.66
CA PRO A 41 -4.67 6.08 -7.47
C PRO A 41 -4.31 4.88 -8.35
N LEU A 42 -4.77 3.68 -7.96
CA LEU A 42 -4.53 2.45 -8.67
C LEU A 42 -5.42 2.33 -9.91
N GLU A 43 -6.65 2.88 -9.94
CA GLU A 43 -7.59 2.76 -11.07
C GLU A 43 -7.03 3.22 -12.41
N VAL A 44 -6.08 4.15 -12.42
CA VAL A 44 -5.44 4.66 -13.65
C VAL A 44 -4.11 3.94 -13.97
N VAL A 45 -3.55 3.22 -12.99
CA VAL A 45 -2.28 2.48 -13.12
C VAL A 45 -2.52 0.98 -13.36
N VAL A 46 -3.73 0.48 -13.10
CA VAL A 46 -4.14 -0.85 -13.56
C VAL A 46 -4.27 -0.87 -15.08
N SER A 47 -3.64 -1.85 -15.71
CA SER A 47 -3.80 -2.08 -17.14
C SER A 47 -5.26 -2.40 -17.44
N ALA A 48 -5.73 -2.14 -18.67
CA ALA A 48 -7.11 -2.39 -19.08
C ALA A 48 -7.61 -3.83 -18.80
N ALA A 49 -6.69 -4.79 -18.65
CA ALA A 49 -6.97 -6.18 -18.26
C ALA A 49 -7.40 -6.37 -16.79
N ASP A 50 -7.07 -5.44 -15.89
CA ASP A 50 -7.43 -5.47 -14.47
C ASP A 50 -8.69 -4.66 -14.16
N LEU A 51 -9.12 -3.76 -15.05
CA LEU A 51 -10.34 -2.93 -14.91
C LEU A 51 -11.64 -3.76 -14.91
N ASN A 52 -11.59 -5.00 -15.37
CA ASN A 52 -12.75 -5.91 -15.41
C ASN A 52 -12.84 -6.82 -14.16
N ARG A 53 -11.91 -6.67 -13.20
CA ARG A 53 -11.95 -7.41 -11.93
C ARG A 53 -12.51 -6.52 -10.83
N GLN A 54 -13.43 -7.12 -10.08
CA GLN A 54 -14.14 -6.48 -8.99
C GLN A 54 -13.24 -6.42 -7.75
N ASP A 55 -12.22 -5.58 -7.83
CA ASP A 55 -11.28 -5.35 -6.76
C ASP A 55 -11.90 -4.40 -5.73
N SER A 56 -11.72 -4.74 -4.46
CA SER A 56 -12.13 -3.92 -3.32
C SER A 56 -10.91 -3.32 -2.65
N LEU A 57 -11.09 -2.15 -2.06
CA LEU A 57 -10.05 -1.44 -1.34
C LEU A 57 -10.33 -1.48 0.15
N ALA A 58 -9.27 -1.67 0.93
CA ALA A 58 -9.28 -1.50 2.36
C ALA A 58 -8.12 -0.60 2.76
N SER A 59 -8.34 0.29 3.73
CA SER A 59 -7.28 1.15 4.26
C SER A 59 -6.89 0.72 5.66
N PHE A 60 -5.60 0.75 5.96
CA PHE A 60 -5.05 0.41 7.26
C PHE A 60 -4.05 1.49 7.68
N ARG A 61 -3.93 1.71 8.98
CA ARG A 61 -2.94 2.63 9.54
C ARG A 61 -2.06 1.88 10.52
N THR A 62 -0.78 1.81 10.23
CA THR A 62 0.20 1.04 11.02
C THR A 62 1.55 1.72 10.93
N GLY A 63 2.32 1.76 12.02
CA GLY A 63 3.69 2.27 11.95
C GLY A 63 3.84 3.70 11.41
N GLY A 64 2.81 4.54 11.55
CA GLY A 64 2.78 5.89 10.94
C GLY A 64 2.56 5.92 9.43
N LEU A 65 2.41 4.75 8.79
CA LEU A 65 2.05 4.57 7.39
C LEU A 65 0.53 4.40 7.23
N THR A 66 0.03 4.90 6.10
CA THR A 66 -1.29 4.52 5.60
C THR A 66 -1.08 3.52 4.46
N VAL A 67 -1.59 2.32 4.65
CA VAL A 67 -1.49 1.21 3.69
C VAL A 67 -2.87 0.98 3.10
N LEU A 68 -2.97 1.04 1.78
CA LEU A 68 -4.15 0.60 1.05
C LEU A 68 -3.91 -0.79 0.50
N ALA A 69 -4.81 -1.71 0.80
CA ALA A 69 -4.79 -3.04 0.21
C ALA A 69 -5.83 -3.10 -0.90
N SER A 70 -5.37 -3.42 -2.12
CA SER A 70 -6.25 -3.88 -3.19
C SER A 70 -6.40 -5.39 -3.04
N TYR A 71 -7.64 -5.87 -2.97
CA TYR A 71 -7.93 -7.28 -2.81
C TYR A 71 -9.12 -7.70 -3.65
N ASP A 72 -9.12 -8.96 -4.02
CA ASP A 72 -10.22 -9.58 -4.74
C ASP A 72 -11.39 -9.83 -3.78
N ALA A 73 -12.55 -9.22 -4.06
CA ALA A 73 -13.71 -9.27 -3.17
C ALA A 73 -14.27 -10.70 -2.97
N HIS A 74 -14.07 -11.58 -3.96
CA HIS A 74 -14.58 -12.95 -3.93
C HIS A 74 -13.62 -13.88 -3.18
N THR A 75 -12.33 -13.81 -3.51
CA THR A 75 -11.32 -14.70 -2.90
C THR A 75 -10.73 -14.14 -1.61
N ARG A 76 -11.01 -12.88 -1.29
CA ARG A 76 -10.44 -12.12 -0.15
C ARG A 76 -8.92 -12.05 -0.17
N GLN A 77 -8.29 -12.32 -1.33
CA GLN A 77 -6.83 -12.32 -1.50
C GLN A 77 -6.30 -10.94 -1.86
N VAL A 78 -5.27 -10.49 -1.15
CA VAL A 78 -4.59 -9.22 -1.42
C VAL A 78 -3.73 -9.37 -2.67
N ARG A 79 -3.87 -8.41 -3.58
CA ARG A 79 -3.17 -8.40 -4.87
C ARG A 79 -1.97 -7.47 -4.81
N ASP A 80 -2.18 -6.26 -4.30
CA ASP A 80 -1.14 -5.28 -4.12
C ASP A 80 -1.43 -4.38 -2.91
N LEU A 81 -0.35 -3.75 -2.45
CA LEU A 81 -0.37 -2.81 -1.33
C LEU A 81 0.15 -1.46 -1.81
N LEU A 82 -0.59 -0.40 -1.54
CA LEU A 82 -0.18 0.97 -1.81
C LEU A 82 0.11 1.68 -0.49
N LEU A 83 1.38 2.03 -0.26
CA LEU A 83 1.79 2.85 0.86
C LEU A 83 1.62 4.32 0.47
N LEU A 84 0.72 5.04 1.14
CA LEU A 84 0.50 6.45 0.86
C LEU A 84 1.54 7.33 1.55
N GLY A 85 2.11 8.26 0.78
CA GLY A 85 3.05 9.27 1.26
C GLY A 85 3.74 10.01 0.12
N GLN A 86 4.36 11.13 0.45
CA GLN A 86 4.97 12.02 -0.55
C GLN A 86 6.49 11.86 -0.67
N ARG A 87 7.12 10.97 0.11
CA ARG A 87 8.57 10.74 0.12
C ARG A 87 8.88 9.27 -0.02
N GLU A 88 9.45 8.89 -1.15
CA GLU A 88 9.79 7.51 -1.47
C GLU A 88 10.73 6.88 -0.42
N ASP A 89 11.86 7.51 -0.10
CA ASP A 89 12.83 6.97 0.86
C ASP A 89 12.23 6.70 2.24
N SER A 90 11.32 7.58 2.68
CA SER A 90 10.62 7.42 3.96
C SER A 90 9.67 6.23 3.91
N LEU A 91 8.92 6.08 2.83
CA LEU A 91 8.02 4.95 2.63
C LEU A 91 8.79 3.63 2.52
N MET A 92 9.93 3.63 1.82
CA MET A 92 10.81 2.47 1.70
C MET A 92 11.34 2.05 3.08
N ALA A 93 11.86 3.00 3.85
CA ALA A 93 12.38 2.73 5.20
C ALA A 93 11.30 2.27 6.18
N GLN A 94 10.17 2.98 6.23
CA GLN A 94 9.06 2.63 7.12
C GLN A 94 8.38 1.32 6.72
N GLY A 95 8.35 0.99 5.42
CA GLY A 95 7.78 -0.25 4.89
C GLY A 95 8.74 -1.44 4.91
N THR A 96 9.98 -1.25 5.37
CA THR A 96 11.07 -2.25 5.28
C THR A 96 11.24 -2.79 3.84
N LEU A 97 11.04 -1.93 2.84
CA LEU A 97 11.09 -2.27 1.43
C LEU A 97 12.51 -2.16 0.88
N ARG A 98 12.80 -2.94 -0.16
CA ARG A 98 14.05 -2.91 -0.90
C ARG A 98 13.76 -2.77 -2.39
N ALA A 99 14.49 -1.88 -3.06
CA ALA A 99 14.30 -1.62 -4.50
C ALA A 99 14.59 -2.86 -5.37
N ASN A 100 15.54 -3.71 -4.95
CA ASN A 100 15.97 -4.90 -5.69
C ASN A 100 15.51 -6.20 -5.02
N ALA A 101 14.28 -6.23 -4.49
CA ALA A 101 13.72 -7.46 -3.94
C ALA A 101 13.39 -8.45 -5.06
N ARG A 102 13.52 -9.75 -4.78
CA ARG A 102 13.21 -10.81 -5.76
C ARG A 102 11.73 -11.17 -5.79
N ASP A 103 11.03 -10.97 -4.68
CA ASP A 103 9.67 -11.49 -4.47
C ASP A 103 8.58 -10.42 -4.63
N TYR A 104 8.98 -9.17 -4.91
CA TYR A 104 8.05 -8.06 -5.12
C TYR A 104 8.67 -6.93 -5.93
N LEU A 105 7.81 -6.17 -6.61
CA LEU A 105 8.16 -4.91 -7.26
C LEU A 105 7.63 -3.74 -6.45
N VAL A 106 8.43 -2.68 -6.36
CA VAL A 106 8.01 -1.38 -5.82
C VAL A 106 7.89 -0.41 -6.99
N LEU A 107 6.71 0.18 -7.16
CA LEU A 107 6.38 1.09 -8.25
C LEU A 107 5.91 2.43 -7.66
N PRO A 108 6.54 3.56 -8.03
CA PRO A 108 6.06 4.86 -7.60
C PRO A 108 4.72 5.18 -8.28
N VAL A 109 3.75 5.64 -7.48
CA VAL A 109 2.43 6.05 -7.96
C VAL A 109 2.34 7.57 -7.90
N PHE A 110 2.07 8.20 -9.04
CA PHE A 110 1.94 9.66 -9.16
C PHE A 110 0.49 10.09 -9.32
N ARG A 111 0.19 11.34 -8.96
CA ARG A 111 -1.15 11.90 -9.20
C ARG A 111 -1.41 12.06 -10.69
N VAL A 112 -2.58 11.59 -11.13
CA VAL A 112 -3.08 11.74 -12.51
C VAL A 112 -3.09 13.20 -12.95
N ASN A 113 -3.64 14.08 -12.11
CA ASN A 113 -3.83 15.50 -12.47
C ASN A 113 -2.60 16.39 -12.19
N LYS A 114 -1.52 15.81 -11.64
CA LYS A 114 -0.27 16.52 -11.29
C LYS A 114 0.93 15.58 -11.49
N PRO A 115 1.35 15.32 -12.74
CA PRO A 115 2.51 14.49 -13.02
C PRO A 115 3.73 15.01 -12.25
N GLY A 116 4.47 14.11 -11.61
CA GLY A 116 5.60 14.43 -10.72
C GLY A 116 5.25 14.57 -9.23
N ARG A 117 3.97 14.60 -8.83
CA ARG A 117 3.59 14.50 -7.41
C ARG A 117 3.35 13.05 -7.00
N LEU A 118 4.29 12.50 -6.26
CA LEU A 118 4.18 11.18 -5.65
C LEU A 118 2.97 11.12 -4.71
N VAL A 119 2.14 10.10 -4.90
CA VAL A 119 1.02 9.72 -4.03
C VAL A 119 1.46 8.67 -3.04
N GLY A 120 2.32 7.75 -3.49
CA GLY A 120 2.75 6.62 -2.69
C GLY A 120 3.58 5.63 -3.49
N LEU A 121 3.88 4.51 -2.83
CA LEU A 121 4.56 3.37 -3.45
C LEU A 121 3.61 2.19 -3.52
N ARG A 122 3.36 1.68 -4.72
CA ARG A 122 2.65 0.41 -4.93
C ARG A 122 3.66 -0.72 -4.83
N VAL A 123 3.30 -1.75 -4.07
CA VAL A 123 4.10 -2.95 -3.86
C VAL A 123 3.29 -4.12 -4.36
N VAL A 124 3.82 -4.81 -5.37
CA VAL A 124 3.15 -5.92 -6.05
C VAL A 124 3.99 -7.17 -5.83
N ALA A 125 3.37 -8.25 -5.35
CA ALA A 125 4.05 -9.52 -5.21
C ALA A 125 4.42 -10.08 -6.60
N LEU A 126 5.66 -10.52 -6.76
CA LEU A 126 6.08 -11.31 -7.91
C LEU A 126 5.78 -12.77 -7.60
N LYS A 127 4.86 -13.36 -8.36
CA LYS A 127 4.57 -14.79 -8.34
C LYS A 127 5.27 -15.49 -9.48
#